data_AF-K5ZKP7-F1
#
_entry.id   AF-K5ZKP7-F1
#
_cell.length_a   1.000
_cell.length_b   1.000
_cell.length_c   1.000
_cell.angle_alpha   90.00
_cell.angle_beta   90.00
_cell.angle_gamma   90.00
#
_symmetry.space_group_name_H-M   'P 1'
#
loop_
_entity.id
_entity.type
_entity.pdbx_description
1 polymer ?
#
loop_
_entity_poly.entity_id
_entity_poly.type
_entity_poly.pdbx_seq_one_letter_code
_entity_poly.pdbx_strand_id
1 'polypeptide(L)'
;MQDLREYLARLEKWFARPITAGEHPTLYTESSSSRQLICGIQRDDYMFSGDGKWILPSRCHGLSFSAHWQHLKGIHRLKSKRNPGKQISVYWVLSEMDLPDGLEFVADEKDPQHYLLCVTATMRVEELRDKLIRLGDRMAVIRDAQVAL
;
A
#
# COMPACT_ATOMS: atom_id res chain seq x y z
N MET A 1 5.46 25.67 -9.74
CA MET A 1 5.16 24.32 -9.21
C MET A 1 6.30 23.43 -9.65
N GLN A 2 7.11 22.95 -8.72
CA GLN A 2 8.18 21.99 -9.03
C GLN A 2 7.49 20.66 -9.38
N ASP A 3 7.79 20.11 -10.56
CA ASP A 3 7.13 18.89 -11.06
C ASP A 3 7.41 17.75 -10.06
N LEU A 4 6.34 17.14 -9.55
CA LEU A 4 6.43 16.00 -8.62
C LEU A 4 7.34 14.90 -9.18
N ARG A 5 7.35 14.75 -10.51
CA ARG A 5 8.21 13.83 -11.24
C ARG A 5 9.70 14.12 -11.02
N GLU A 6 10.11 15.39 -10.99
CA GLU A 6 11.50 15.78 -10.75
C GLU A 6 11.93 15.51 -9.31
N TYR A 7 11.02 15.67 -8.35
CA TYR A 7 11.28 15.34 -6.95
C TYR A 7 11.39 13.83 -6.74
N LEU A 8 10.43 13.06 -7.26
CA LEU A 8 10.44 11.59 -7.16
C LEU A 8 11.62 10.96 -7.90
N ALA A 9 12.08 11.56 -9.00
CA ALA A 9 13.26 11.08 -9.73
C ALA A 9 14.58 11.24 -8.94
N ARG A 10 14.61 12.10 -7.91
CA ARG A 10 15.77 12.30 -7.03
C ARG A 10 15.75 11.39 -5.80
N LEU A 11 14.63 10.72 -5.53
CA LEU A 11 14.54 9.76 -4.44
C LEU A 11 15.16 8.44 -4.88
N GLU A 12 16.03 7.87 -4.03
CA GLU A 12 16.74 6.62 -4.31
C GLU A 12 15.76 5.44 -4.42
N LYS A 13 14.74 5.41 -3.56
CA LYS A 13 13.56 4.52 -3.64
C LYS A 13 12.34 5.18 -2.99
N TRP A 14 11.16 4.91 -3.55
CA TRP A 14 9.88 5.29 -2.95
C TRP A 14 8.83 4.22 -3.26
N PHE A 15 7.83 4.10 -2.38
CA PHE A 15 6.72 3.15 -2.56
C PHE A 15 5.42 3.88 -2.37
N ALA A 16 4.58 3.95 -3.42
CA ALA A 16 3.34 4.70 -3.39
C ALA A 16 2.13 3.87 -3.81
N ARG A 17 0.95 4.26 -3.33
CA ARG A 17 -0.32 3.69 -3.80
C ARG A 17 -1.44 4.73 -3.81
N PRO A 18 -2.37 4.64 -4.78
CA PRO A 18 -3.52 5.54 -4.86
C PRO A 18 -4.67 5.05 -3.97
N ILE A 19 -5.21 5.96 -3.17
CA ILE A 19 -6.24 5.72 -2.16
C ILE A 19 -7.44 6.62 -2.44
N THR A 20 -8.65 6.06 -2.37
CA THR A 20 -9.87 6.84 -2.61
C THR A 20 -10.11 7.72 -1.38
N ALA A 21 -10.60 8.93 -1.56
CA ALA A 21 -10.92 9.80 -0.43
C ALA A 21 -11.82 9.09 0.60
N GLY A 22 -11.44 9.16 1.87
CA GLY A 22 -12.13 8.48 2.98
C GLY A 22 -11.66 7.06 3.29
N GLU A 23 -10.80 6.45 2.45
CA GLU A 23 -10.21 5.14 2.72
C GLU A 23 -8.88 5.26 3.49
N HIS A 24 -8.53 4.20 4.24
CA HIS A 24 -7.23 4.09 4.89
C HIS A 24 -6.17 3.59 3.89
N PRO A 25 -4.92 4.09 3.92
CA PRO A 25 -3.91 3.70 2.94
C PRO A 25 -3.41 2.27 3.09
N THR A 26 -3.64 1.62 4.22
CA THR A 26 -3.12 0.28 4.52
C THR A 26 -4.15 -0.70 5.05
N LEU A 27 -5.40 -0.25 5.28
CA LEU A 27 -6.49 -1.06 5.80
C LEU A 27 -7.73 -0.89 4.94
N TYR A 28 -8.59 -1.89 4.98
CA TYR A 28 -9.84 -1.93 4.26
C TYR A 28 -11.03 -1.90 5.22
N THR A 29 -12.13 -1.39 4.70
CA THR A 29 -13.48 -1.52 5.26
C THR A 29 -14.34 -2.36 4.30
N GLU A 30 -15.45 -2.89 4.80
CA GLU A 30 -16.47 -3.60 4.00
C GLU A 30 -16.99 -2.75 2.81
N SER A 31 -16.93 -1.42 2.92
CA SER A 31 -17.31 -0.51 1.84
C SER A 31 -16.25 -0.35 0.75
N SER A 32 -14.99 -0.67 1.06
CA SER A 32 -13.82 -0.48 0.17
C SER A 32 -13.32 -1.78 -0.47
N SER A 33 -13.76 -2.95 0.02
CA SER A 33 -13.37 -4.24 -0.53
C SER A 33 -14.55 -5.20 -0.51
N SER A 34 -14.70 -5.98 -1.58
CA SER A 34 -15.66 -7.08 -1.67
C SER A 34 -15.08 -8.41 -1.19
N ARG A 35 -13.86 -8.41 -0.65
CA ARG A 35 -13.15 -9.61 -0.20
C ARG A 35 -13.29 -9.78 1.31
N GLN A 36 -13.02 -10.99 1.79
CA GLN A 36 -13.04 -11.27 3.23
C GLN A 36 -11.99 -10.41 3.96
N LEU A 37 -12.43 -9.75 5.01
CA LEU A 37 -11.59 -8.95 5.90
C LEU A 37 -11.41 -9.65 7.25
N ILE A 38 -10.20 -9.56 7.81
CA ILE A 38 -9.89 -9.96 9.19
C ILE A 38 -9.21 -8.76 9.84
N CYS A 39 -9.88 -8.14 10.80
CA CYS A 39 -9.38 -6.93 11.48
C CYS A 39 -9.01 -5.77 10.52
N GLY A 40 -9.75 -5.63 9.40
CA GLY A 40 -9.48 -4.61 8.38
C GLY A 40 -8.35 -4.97 7.40
N ILE A 41 -7.77 -6.17 7.52
CA ILE A 41 -6.79 -6.70 6.58
C ILE A 41 -7.51 -7.63 5.60
N GLN A 42 -7.25 -7.45 4.31
CA GLN A 42 -7.82 -8.31 3.28
C GLN A 42 -7.15 -9.68 3.29
N ARG A 43 -7.95 -10.76 3.32
CA ARG A 43 -7.44 -12.13 3.50
C ARG A 43 -6.44 -12.55 2.42
N ASP A 44 -6.63 -12.09 1.19
CA ASP A 44 -5.77 -12.45 0.06
C ASP A 44 -4.45 -11.67 0.04
N ASP A 45 -4.33 -10.59 0.80
CA ASP A 45 -3.12 -9.75 0.80
C ASP A 45 -2.02 -10.38 1.65
N TYR A 46 -2.33 -11.29 2.59
CA TYR A 46 -1.35 -11.91 3.49
C TYR A 46 -1.64 -13.39 3.73
N MET A 47 -0.63 -14.14 4.14
CA MET A 47 -0.78 -15.56 4.45
C MET A 47 -1.25 -15.75 5.90
N PHE A 48 -2.54 -16.02 6.10
CA PHE A 48 -3.09 -16.28 7.43
C PHE A 48 -2.85 -17.73 7.86
N SER A 49 -2.68 -17.96 9.17
CA SER A 49 -2.79 -19.30 9.76
C SER A 49 -4.18 -19.91 9.55
N GLY A 50 -4.29 -21.24 9.71
CA GLY A 50 -5.57 -21.95 9.55
C GLY A 50 -6.68 -21.43 10.47
N ASP A 51 -6.33 -20.98 11.67
CA ASP A 51 -7.27 -20.37 12.64
C ASP A 51 -7.49 -18.86 12.44
N GLY A 52 -6.78 -18.24 11.49
CA GLY A 52 -6.90 -16.83 11.16
C GLY A 52 -6.36 -15.85 12.21
N LYS A 53 -5.65 -16.33 13.25
CA LYS A 53 -5.12 -15.48 14.34
C LYS A 53 -3.70 -14.98 14.10
N TRP A 54 -2.98 -15.61 13.18
CA TRP A 54 -1.59 -15.31 12.88
C TRP A 54 -1.41 -14.97 11.41
N ILE A 55 -0.42 -14.12 11.15
CA ILE A 55 0.13 -13.89 9.83
C ILE A 55 1.45 -14.64 9.73
N LEU A 56 1.57 -15.47 8.71
CA LEU A 56 2.76 -16.24 8.40
C LEU A 56 3.65 -15.46 7.44
N PRO A 57 4.99 -15.54 7.57
CA PRO A 57 5.91 -14.91 6.65
C PRO A 57 5.69 -15.38 5.23
N SER A 58 5.63 -14.43 4.30
CA SER A 58 5.54 -14.73 2.88
C SER A 58 6.07 -13.57 2.06
N ARG A 59 6.94 -13.89 1.11
CA ARG A 59 7.53 -12.91 0.18
C ARG A 59 6.69 -12.67 -1.07
N CYS A 60 5.62 -13.43 -1.26
CA CYS A 60 4.70 -13.33 -2.40
C CYS A 60 3.28 -12.89 -2.00
N HIS A 61 3.05 -12.62 -0.71
CA HIS A 61 1.81 -12.03 -0.21
C HIS A 61 2.15 -10.75 0.56
N GLY A 62 1.58 -9.64 0.12
CA GLY A 62 1.69 -8.38 0.84
C GLY A 62 0.75 -7.33 0.27
N LEU A 63 0.75 -6.17 0.91
CA LEU A 63 0.00 -5.02 0.43
C LEU A 63 0.69 -4.42 -0.80
N SER A 64 -0.08 -4.16 -1.86
CA SER A 64 0.44 -3.66 -3.15
C SER A 64 0.86 -2.18 -3.15
N PHE A 65 2.06 -1.92 -3.66
CA PHE A 65 2.65 -0.60 -3.91
C PHE A 65 3.30 -0.50 -5.30
N SER A 66 3.30 0.70 -5.86
CA SER A 66 4.08 1.06 -7.04
C SER A 66 5.39 1.71 -6.62
N ALA A 67 6.50 1.31 -7.23
CA ALA A 67 7.80 1.99 -7.09
C ALA A 67 8.19 2.80 -8.34
N HIS A 68 7.34 2.78 -9.38
CA HIS A 68 7.58 3.48 -10.64
C HIS A 68 6.41 4.38 -11.01
N TRP A 69 6.74 5.55 -11.55
CA TRP A 69 5.77 6.59 -11.90
C TRP A 69 4.72 6.13 -12.91
N GLN A 70 5.15 5.41 -13.96
CA GLN A 70 4.24 4.94 -15.01
C GLN A 70 3.25 3.92 -14.46
N HIS A 71 3.73 2.99 -13.62
CA HIS A 71 2.89 2.03 -12.92
C HIS A 71 1.88 2.75 -12.01
N LEU A 72 2.34 3.67 -11.16
CA LEU A 72 1.50 4.47 -10.27
C LEU A 72 0.39 5.22 -11.04
N LYS A 73 0.76 5.88 -12.14
CA LYS A 73 -0.19 6.58 -13.02
C LYS A 73 -1.22 5.64 -13.63
N GLY A 74 -0.81 4.44 -14.02
CA GLY A 74 -1.69 3.38 -14.50
C GLY A 74 -2.72 2.97 -13.45
N ILE A 75 -2.27 2.64 -12.23
CA ILE A 75 -3.15 2.25 -11.12
C ILE A 75 -4.07 3.40 -10.70
N HIS A 76 -3.56 4.63 -10.66
CA HIS A 76 -4.36 5.81 -10.37
C HIS A 76 -5.52 5.95 -11.37
N ARG A 77 -5.22 5.90 -12.68
CA ARG A 77 -6.23 5.96 -13.75
C ARG A 77 -7.28 4.85 -13.62
N LEU A 78 -6.84 3.62 -13.32
CA LEU A 78 -7.75 2.50 -13.10
C LEU A 78 -8.68 2.77 -11.91
N LYS A 79 -8.12 3.29 -10.81
CA LYS A 79 -8.90 3.61 -9.61
C LYS A 79 -9.90 4.74 -9.87
N SER A 80 -9.52 5.76 -10.64
CA SER A 80 -10.42 6.87 -11.06
C SER A 80 -11.58 6.36 -11.89
N LYS A 81 -11.32 5.47 -12.86
CA LYS A 81 -12.37 4.86 -13.68
C LYS A 81 -13.38 4.05 -12.86
N ARG A 82 -12.89 3.33 -11.83
CA ARG A 82 -13.74 2.52 -10.94
C ARG A 82 -14.52 3.35 -9.92
N ASN A 83 -14.09 4.58 -9.64
CA ASN A 83 -14.66 5.46 -8.63
C ASN A 83 -14.99 6.84 -9.21
N PRO A 84 -15.93 6.94 -10.17
CA PRO A 84 -16.24 8.20 -10.83
C PRO A 84 -16.71 9.25 -9.81
N GLY A 85 -16.17 10.47 -9.94
CA GLY A 85 -16.49 11.61 -9.06
C GLY A 85 -15.81 11.58 -7.69
N LYS A 86 -15.09 10.51 -7.32
CA LYS A 86 -14.32 10.47 -6.07
C LYS A 86 -12.90 11.01 -6.27
N GLN A 87 -12.44 11.81 -5.32
CA GLN A 87 -11.04 12.23 -5.25
C GLN A 87 -10.14 11.04 -4.93
N ILE A 88 -8.95 11.02 -5.53
CA ILE A 88 -7.93 10.00 -5.29
C ILE A 88 -6.67 10.72 -4.84
N SER A 89 -6.15 10.28 -3.69
CA SER A 89 -4.90 10.77 -3.12
C SER A 89 -3.81 9.71 -3.30
N VAL A 90 -2.57 10.13 -3.44
CA VAL A 90 -1.43 9.22 -3.49
C VAL A 90 -0.73 9.26 -2.16
N TYR A 91 -0.61 8.11 -1.52
CA TYR A 91 0.17 7.94 -0.30
C TYR A 91 1.49 7.27 -0.65
N TRP A 92 2.60 7.70 -0.05
CA TRP A 92 3.89 7.05 -0.23
C TRP A 92 4.74 6.97 1.03
N VAL A 93 5.68 6.03 1.00
CA VAL A 93 6.76 5.86 1.97
C VAL A 93 8.06 6.35 1.32
N LEU A 94 8.76 7.26 2.01
CA LEU A 94 10.01 7.89 1.52
C LEU A 94 11.27 7.11 1.91
N SER A 95 11.21 6.28 2.95
CA SER A 95 12.37 5.51 3.42
C SER A 95 11.94 4.16 3.97
N GLU A 96 12.69 3.10 3.62
CA GLU A 96 12.55 1.77 4.22
C GLU A 96 12.90 1.79 5.73
N MET A 97 13.66 2.79 6.21
CA MET A 97 14.00 2.97 7.62
C MET A 97 12.78 3.23 8.52
N ASP A 98 11.64 3.59 7.92
CA ASP A 98 10.40 3.88 8.64
C ASP A 98 9.47 2.67 8.77
N LEU A 99 9.89 1.50 8.25
CA LEU A 99 9.09 0.28 8.33
C LEU A 99 9.12 -0.32 9.76
N PRO A 100 7.94 -0.69 10.30
CA PRO A 100 7.88 -1.49 11.51
C PRO A 100 8.61 -2.84 11.35
N ASP A 101 9.24 -3.31 12.43
CA ASP A 101 9.92 -4.61 12.45
C ASP A 101 9.01 -5.75 11.98
N GLY A 102 9.59 -6.67 11.20
CA GLY A 102 8.87 -7.79 10.61
C GLY A 102 8.09 -7.46 9.33
N LEU A 103 8.26 -6.25 8.78
CA LEU A 103 7.76 -5.84 7.48
C LEU A 103 8.91 -5.49 6.52
N GLU A 104 8.75 -5.81 5.24
CA GLU A 104 9.74 -5.54 4.19
C GLU A 104 9.03 -5.24 2.88
N PHE A 105 9.54 -4.29 2.08
CA PHE A 105 9.13 -4.15 0.69
C PHE A 105 9.88 -5.15 -0.19
N VAL A 106 9.16 -6.08 -0.80
CA VAL A 106 9.69 -7.11 -1.69
C VAL A 106 9.20 -6.84 -3.10
N ALA A 107 10.11 -6.89 -4.09
CA ALA A 107 9.72 -6.78 -5.49
C ALA A 107 8.85 -7.97 -5.89
N ASP A 108 7.76 -7.71 -6.62
CA ASP A 108 6.95 -8.77 -7.21
C ASP A 108 7.76 -9.46 -8.32
N GLU A 109 7.92 -10.78 -8.23
CA GLU A 109 8.66 -11.58 -9.22
C GLU A 109 8.07 -11.46 -10.64
N LYS A 110 6.77 -11.14 -10.73
CA LYS A 110 6.05 -11.04 -12.01
C LYS A 110 6.03 -9.63 -12.60
N ASP A 111 6.22 -8.62 -11.77
CA ASP A 111 6.21 -7.22 -12.19
C ASP A 111 7.23 -6.41 -11.38
N PRO A 112 8.42 -6.09 -11.96
CA PRO A 112 9.45 -5.35 -11.24
C PRO A 112 9.03 -3.92 -10.88
N GLN A 113 7.90 -3.43 -11.41
CA GLN A 113 7.34 -2.13 -11.06
C GLN A 113 6.38 -2.18 -9.87
N HIS A 114 6.03 -3.39 -9.43
CA HIS A 114 5.12 -3.69 -8.34
C HIS A 114 5.92 -4.24 -7.15
N TYR A 115 5.62 -3.71 -5.97
CA TYR A 115 6.23 -4.12 -4.72
C TYR A 115 5.14 -4.51 -3.72
N LEU A 116 5.45 -5.50 -2.91
CA LEU A 116 4.60 -6.00 -1.86
C LEU A 116 5.20 -5.60 -0.52
N LEU A 117 4.40 -4.97 0.34
CA LEU A 117 4.74 -4.86 1.75
C LEU A 117 4.43 -6.20 2.41
N CYS A 118 5.46 -7.03 2.55
CA CYS A 118 5.39 -8.40 3.03
C CYS A 118 5.66 -8.50 4.52
N VAL A 119 5.15 -9.57 5.13
CA VAL A 119 5.51 -9.99 6.48
C VAL A 119 6.71 -10.93 6.43
N THR A 120 7.74 -10.64 7.22
CA THR A 120 8.99 -11.42 7.28
C THR A 120 9.13 -12.26 8.55
N ALA A 121 8.32 -11.99 9.57
CA ALA A 121 8.28 -12.75 10.82
C ALA A 121 6.83 -13.04 11.23
N THR A 122 6.56 -14.23 11.77
CA THR A 122 5.22 -14.59 12.24
C THR A 122 4.76 -13.61 13.30
N MET A 123 3.56 -13.05 13.14
CA MET A 123 2.99 -12.10 14.09
C MET A 123 1.48 -12.31 14.23
N ARG A 124 0.90 -11.77 15.30
CA ARG A 124 -0.56 -11.79 15.45
C ARG A 124 -1.21 -10.87 14.42
N VAL A 125 -2.45 -11.18 14.04
CA VAL A 125 -3.20 -10.34 13.11
C VAL A 125 -3.41 -8.93 13.68
N GLU A 126 -3.68 -8.80 14.98
CA GLU A 126 -3.80 -7.49 15.62
C GLU A 126 -2.48 -6.71 15.59
N GLU A 127 -1.35 -7.40 15.72
CA GLU A 127 -0.02 -6.77 15.65
C GLU A 127 0.26 -6.25 14.24
N LEU A 128 -0.05 -7.03 13.19
CA LEU A 128 0.06 -6.54 11.81
C LEU A 128 -0.83 -5.33 11.59
N ARG A 129 -2.09 -5.38 12.06
CA ARG A 129 -3.02 -4.24 11.95
C ARG A 129 -2.44 -2.97 12.56
N ASP A 130 -1.93 -3.05 13.80
CA ASP A 130 -1.39 -1.89 14.49
C ASP A 130 -0.14 -1.33 13.77
N LYS A 131 0.71 -2.21 13.22
CA LYS A 131 1.84 -1.80 12.38
C LYS A 131 1.38 -1.11 11.10
N LEU A 132 0.34 -1.62 10.44
CA LEU A 132 -0.24 -1.02 9.23
C LEU A 132 -0.88 0.34 9.50
N ILE A 133 -1.56 0.52 10.64
CA ILE A 133 -2.08 1.82 11.09
C ILE A 133 -0.94 2.81 11.24
N ARG A 134 0.08 2.46 12.03
CA ARG A 134 1.25 3.32 12.25
C ARG A 134 1.98 3.66 10.96
N LEU A 135 2.10 2.70 10.04
CA LEU A 135 2.68 2.96 8.73
C LEU A 135 1.83 3.98 7.97
N GLY A 136 0.52 3.77 7.89
CA GLY A 136 -0.42 4.68 7.22
C GLY A 136 -0.36 6.11 7.75
N ASP A 137 -0.26 6.28 9.07
CA ASP A 137 -0.14 7.59 9.73
C ASP A 137 1.17 8.33 9.38
N ARG A 138 2.22 7.58 9.02
CA ARG A 138 3.54 8.12 8.66
C ARG A 138 3.71 8.33 7.15
N MET A 139 2.79 7.84 6.33
CA MET A 139 2.86 8.02 4.88
C MET A 139 2.65 9.49 4.51
N ALA A 140 3.54 10.01 3.67
CA ALA A 140 3.33 11.31 3.05
C ALA A 140 2.22 11.19 1.99
N VAL A 141 1.45 12.27 1.81
CA VAL A 141 0.26 12.26 0.96
C VAL A 141 0.25 13.45 0.00
N ILE A 142 -0.02 13.18 -1.27
CA ILE A 142 -0.54 14.18 -2.21
C ILE A 142 -2.04 14.03 -2.27
N ARG A 143 -2.71 15.05 -1.75
CA ARG A 143 -4.16 15.20 -1.85
C ARG A 143 -4.50 15.70 -3.24
N ASP A 144 -5.54 15.11 -3.82
CA ASP A 144 -6.02 15.44 -5.16
C ASP A 144 -4.93 15.36 -6.24
N ALA A 145 -4.35 14.16 -6.38
CA ALA A 145 -3.22 13.94 -7.26
C ALA A 145 -3.55 14.08 -8.76
N GLN A 146 -4.80 14.40 -9.13
CA GLN A 146 -5.19 14.68 -10.50
C GLN A 146 -4.40 15.84 -11.13
N VAL A 147 -3.98 16.82 -10.32
CA VAL A 147 -3.18 17.97 -10.80
C VAL A 147 -1.70 17.62 -10.94
N ALA A 148 -1.24 16.56 -10.28
CA ALA A 148 0.18 16.22 -10.16
C ALA A 148 0.62 14.97 -10.97
N LEU A 149 -0.30 14.11 -11.44
CA LEU A 149 -0.03 12.80 -12.08
C LEU A 149 -0.24 12.73 -13.61
#